data_AF-A0A1X7SNF8-F1
#
_entry.id   AF-A0A1X7SNF8-F1
#
_cell.length_a   1.000
_cell.length_b   1.000
_cell.length_c   1.000
_cell.angle_alpha   90.00
_cell.angle_beta   90.00
_cell.angle_gamma   90.00
#
_symmetry.space_group_name_H-M   'P 1'
#
loop_
_entity.id
_entity.type
_entity.pdbx_description
1 polymer ?
#
loop_
_entity_poly.entity_id
_entity_poly.type
_entity_poly.pdbx_seq_one_letter_code
_entity_poly.pdbx_strand_id
1 'polypeptide(L)'
;MILEQLIDVLNLLKRCGFPQRRWKELGLTLGLHKNTLDAIERIHPGDVSECLTECLSKWLSRADNVDSKGGATFDSLSDALKSMNENAAADKLDQEKHNAMISGSDIKGTNDVHSTATEIGGGVLFVI
;
A
#
# COMPACT_ATOMS: atom_id res chain seq x y z
N MET A 1 -12.53 8.02 -11.61
CA MET A 1 -12.75 7.22 -10.38
C MET A 1 -12.09 5.84 -10.40
N ILE A 2 -12.14 5.04 -11.47
CA ILE A 2 -11.46 3.71 -11.51
C ILE A 2 -9.99 3.85 -11.94
N LEU A 3 -9.69 4.80 -12.84
CA LEU A 3 -8.34 5.05 -13.36
C LEU A 3 -7.37 5.56 -12.28
N GLU A 4 -7.83 6.42 -11.36
CA GLU A 4 -6.99 6.95 -10.27
C GLU A 4 -6.57 5.84 -9.31
N GLN A 5 -7.50 4.96 -8.94
CA GLN A 5 -7.20 3.78 -8.11
C GLN A 5 -6.20 2.84 -8.78
N LEU A 6 -6.30 2.64 -10.10
CA LEU A 6 -5.32 1.84 -10.84
C LEU A 6 -3.92 2.46 -10.77
N ILE A 7 -3.82 3.77 -10.99
CA ILE A 7 -2.55 4.51 -10.95
C ILE A 7 -1.94 4.46 -9.54
N ASP A 8 -2.76 4.65 -8.49
CA ASP A 8 -2.30 4.60 -7.10
C ASP A 8 -1.76 3.22 -6.72
N VAL A 9 -2.49 2.14 -7.04
CA VAL A 9 -2.06 0.77 -6.76
C VAL A 9 -0.77 0.44 -7.52
N LEU A 10 -0.65 0.90 -8.77
CA LEU A 10 0.52 0.64 -9.60
C LEU A 10 1.75 1.40 -9.11
N ASN A 11 1.59 2.66 -8.72
CA ASN A 11 2.64 3.46 -8.08
C ASN A 11 3.05 2.86 -6.73
N LEU A 12 2.10 2.35 -5.96
CA LEU A 12 2.35 1.70 -4.69
C LEU A 12 3.19 0.43 -4.85
N LEU A 13 2.81 -0.45 -5.77
CA LEU A 13 3.60 -1.65 -6.10
C LEU A 13 5.03 -1.29 -6.52
N LYS A 14 5.20 -0.22 -7.32
CA LYS A 14 6.53 0.31 -7.67
C LYS A 14 7.30 0.81 -6.44
N ARG A 15 6.66 1.58 -5.55
CA ARG A 15 7.27 2.08 -4.31
C ARG A 15 7.61 0.94 -3.34
N CYS A 16 6.82 -0.13 -3.33
CA CYS A 16 7.06 -1.35 -2.58
C CYS A 16 8.19 -2.21 -3.17
N GLY A 17 8.70 -1.89 -4.36
CA GLY A 17 9.74 -2.68 -5.02
C GLY A 17 9.23 -4.03 -5.52
N PHE A 18 7.92 -4.17 -5.73
CA PHE A 18 7.33 -5.43 -6.16
C PHE A 18 7.87 -5.84 -7.54
N PRO A 19 8.36 -7.08 -7.70
CA PRO A 19 8.86 -7.55 -8.98
C PRO A 19 7.70 -7.76 -9.96
N GLN A 20 7.53 -6.83 -10.91
CA GLN A 20 6.45 -6.88 -11.91
C GLN A 20 6.40 -8.20 -12.68
N ARG A 21 7.52 -8.92 -12.83
CA ARG A 21 7.58 -10.25 -13.46
C ARG A 21 6.70 -11.30 -12.78
N ARG A 22 6.38 -11.15 -11.50
CA ARG A 22 5.51 -12.05 -10.73
C ARG A 22 4.03 -11.66 -10.79
N TRP A 23 3.62 -10.80 -11.71
CA TRP A 23 2.23 -10.34 -11.86
C TRP A 23 1.21 -11.49 -12.01
N LYS A 24 1.59 -12.62 -12.63
CA LYS A 24 0.71 -13.79 -12.74
C LYS A 24 0.41 -14.44 -11.39
N GLU A 25 1.43 -14.62 -10.55
CA GLU A 25 1.24 -15.15 -9.20
C GLU A 25 0.37 -14.21 -8.36
N LEU A 26 0.59 -12.90 -8.49
CA LEU A 26 -0.22 -11.88 -7.84
C LEU A 26 -1.69 -11.98 -8.28
N GLY A 27 -1.94 -12.02 -9.59
CA GLY A 27 -3.28 -12.14 -10.14
C GLY A 27 -4.03 -13.39 -9.65
N LEU A 28 -3.36 -14.55 -9.61
CA LEU A 28 -3.95 -15.78 -9.09
C LEU A 28 -4.34 -15.64 -7.61
N THR A 29 -3.47 -14.99 -6.82
CA THR A 29 -3.69 -14.79 -5.39
C THR A 29 -4.84 -13.82 -5.12
N LEU A 30 -4.97 -12.80 -5.97
CA LEU A 30 -6.09 -11.84 -5.98
C LEU A 30 -7.43 -12.45 -6.44
N GLY A 31 -7.43 -13.67 -6.96
CA GLY A 31 -8.65 -14.37 -7.39
C GLY A 31 -8.95 -14.29 -8.88
N LEU A 32 -8.01 -13.80 -9.70
CA LEU A 32 -8.12 -13.88 -11.15
C LEU A 32 -7.86 -15.31 -11.64
N HIS A 33 -8.60 -15.72 -12.65
CA HIS A 33 -8.39 -17.04 -13.24
C HIS A 33 -7.13 -17.08 -14.10
N LYS A 34 -6.50 -18.25 -14.16
CA LYS A 34 -5.35 -18.48 -15.05
C LYS A 34 -5.67 -18.14 -16.51
N ASN A 35 -6.89 -18.41 -16.96
CA ASN A 35 -7.35 -18.08 -18.32
C ASN A 35 -7.31 -16.57 -18.58
N THR A 36 -7.70 -15.74 -17.61
CA THR A 36 -7.66 -14.28 -17.70
C THR A 36 -6.22 -13.78 -17.79
N LEU A 37 -5.33 -14.36 -16.99
CA LEU A 37 -3.90 -14.02 -17.01
C LEU A 37 -3.22 -14.43 -18.32
N ASP A 38 -3.54 -15.61 -18.86
CA ASP A 38 -3.03 -16.07 -20.14
C ASP A 38 -3.51 -15.17 -21.30
N ALA A 39 -4.77 -14.74 -21.24
CA ALA A 39 -5.31 -13.77 -22.20
C ALA A 39 -4.55 -12.44 -22.15
N ILE A 40 -4.26 -11.91 -20.95
CA ILE A 40 -3.48 -10.67 -20.79
C ILE A 40 -2.08 -10.81 -21.39
N GLU A 41 -1.39 -11.92 -21.12
CA GLU A 41 -0.06 -12.19 -21.69
C GLU A 41 -0.09 -12.27 -23.22
N ARG A 42 -1.17 -12.85 -23.79
CA ARG A 42 -1.36 -12.90 -25.24
C ARG A 42 -1.64 -11.53 -25.86
N ILE A 43 -2.29 -10.62 -25.13
CA ILE A 43 -2.58 -9.28 -25.61
C ILE A 43 -1.30 -8.42 -25.59
N HIS A 44 -0.49 -8.54 -24.55
CA HIS A 44 0.73 -7.74 -24.34
C HIS A 44 1.99 -8.63 -24.22
N PRO A 45 2.40 -9.33 -25.29
CA PRO A 45 3.51 -10.26 -25.23
C PRO A 45 4.84 -9.53 -25.02
N GLY A 46 5.51 -9.81 -23.88
CA GLY A 46 6.81 -9.22 -23.54
C GLY A 46 6.72 -7.91 -22.73
N ASP A 47 5.54 -7.28 -22.68
CA ASP A 47 5.31 -6.07 -21.91
C ASP A 47 4.76 -6.40 -20.51
N VAL A 48 5.69 -6.72 -19.62
CA VAL A 48 5.39 -7.07 -18.21
C VAL A 48 4.68 -5.92 -17.48
N SER A 49 5.02 -4.67 -17.79
CA SER A 49 4.38 -3.51 -17.18
C SER A 49 2.92 -3.40 -17.59
N GLU A 50 2.59 -3.57 -18.88
CA GLU A 50 1.19 -3.56 -19.34
C GLU A 50 0.42 -4.77 -18.83
N CYS A 51 1.05 -5.96 -18.80
CA CYS A 51 0.44 -7.14 -18.22
C CYS A 51 0.03 -6.92 -16.75
N LEU A 52 0.89 -6.26 -15.95
CA LEU A 52 0.55 -5.90 -14.58
C LEU A 52 -0.59 -4.88 -14.52
N THR A 53 -0.56 -3.84 -15.36
CA THR A 53 -1.63 -2.84 -15.43
C THR A 53 -2.98 -3.49 -15.74
N GLU A 54 -3.03 -4.34 -16.77
CA GLU A 54 -4.25 -5.06 -17.15
C GLU A 54 -4.71 -6.05 -16.09
N CYS A 55 -3.77 -6.75 -15.43
CA CYS A 55 -4.07 -7.62 -14.29
C CYS A 55 -4.78 -6.83 -13.18
N LEU A 56 -4.24 -5.68 -12.81
CA LEU A 56 -4.84 -4.81 -11.79
C LEU A 56 -6.15 -4.19 -12.26
N SER A 57 -6.28 -3.86 -13.54
CA SER A 57 -7.53 -3.38 -14.15
C SER A 57 -8.65 -4.43 -14.04
N LYS A 58 -8.36 -5.69 -14.37
CA LYS A 58 -9.30 -6.81 -14.19
C LYS A 58 -9.65 -7.05 -12.73
N TRP A 59 -8.67 -6.95 -11.84
CA TRP A 59 -8.89 -7.05 -10.41
C TRP A 59 -9.79 -5.92 -9.88
N LEU A 60 -9.54 -4.66 -10.25
CA LEU A 60 -10.36 -3.50 -9.89
C LEU A 60 -11.78 -3.58 -10.47
N SER A 61 -11.91 -4.18 -11.65
CA SER A 61 -13.22 -4.51 -12.25
C SER A 61 -13.94 -5.66 -11.54
N ARG A 62 -13.34 -6.26 -10.49
CA ARG A 62 -13.85 -7.44 -9.77
C ARG A 62 -14.17 -8.61 -10.71
N ALA A 63 -13.29 -8.84 -11.69
CA ALA A 63 -13.44 -9.95 -12.61
C ALA A 63 -13.27 -11.31 -11.91
N ASP A 64 -13.81 -12.37 -12.51
CA ASP A 64 -13.66 -13.75 -12.05
C ASP A 64 -14.13 -13.96 -10.59
N ASN A 65 -13.22 -14.30 -9.69
CA ASN A 65 -13.51 -14.71 -8.31
C ASN A 65 -12.94 -13.74 -7.27
N VAL A 66 -12.73 -12.49 -7.68
CA VAL A 66 -12.15 -11.43 -6.83
C VAL A 66 -13.03 -11.14 -5.62
N ASP A 67 -14.35 -11.15 -5.76
CA ASP A 67 -15.27 -10.95 -4.63
C ASP A 67 -15.13 -12.05 -3.56
N SER A 68 -14.84 -13.30 -3.97
CA SER A 68 -14.58 -14.41 -3.04
C SER A 68 -13.24 -14.27 -2.30
N LYS A 69 -12.34 -13.39 -2.75
CA LYS A 69 -11.02 -13.14 -2.16
C LYS A 69 -10.95 -11.86 -1.32
N GLY A 70 -12.09 -11.25 -1.01
CA GLY A 70 -12.16 -9.99 -0.25
C GLY A 70 -12.38 -8.74 -1.12
N GLY A 71 -12.56 -8.94 -2.43
CA GLY A 71 -12.87 -7.89 -3.39
C GLY A 71 -11.66 -7.10 -3.88
N ALA A 72 -11.94 -6.06 -4.66
CA ALA A 72 -10.95 -5.12 -5.15
C ALA A 72 -10.54 -4.10 -4.07
N THR A 73 -9.95 -4.57 -2.97
CA THR A 73 -9.60 -3.77 -1.79
C THR A 73 -8.10 -3.81 -1.48
N PHE A 74 -7.55 -2.73 -0.92
CA PHE A 74 -6.15 -2.69 -0.49
C PHE A 74 -5.80 -3.78 0.52
N ASP A 75 -6.74 -4.17 1.38
CA ASP A 75 -6.56 -5.27 2.32
C ASP A 75 -6.34 -6.61 1.59
N SER A 76 -7.16 -6.91 0.57
CA SER A 76 -6.99 -8.10 -0.27
C SER A 76 -5.66 -8.08 -1.03
N LEU A 77 -5.20 -6.90 -1.46
CA LEU A 77 -3.88 -6.73 -2.07
C LEU A 77 -2.74 -6.96 -1.06
N SER A 78 -2.86 -6.45 0.16
CA SER A 78 -1.91 -6.69 1.26
C SER A 78 -1.82 -8.19 1.58
N ASP A 79 -2.96 -8.85 1.74
CA ASP A 79 -3.02 -10.28 2.01
C ASP A 79 -2.43 -11.11 0.86
N ALA A 80 -2.67 -10.70 -0.39
CA ALA A 80 -2.06 -11.34 -1.54
C ALA A 80 -0.53 -11.20 -1.54
N LEU A 81 0.00 -10.01 -1.23
CA LEU A 81 1.44 -9.78 -1.11
C LEU A 81 2.06 -10.60 0.03
N LYS A 82 1.41 -10.66 1.21
CA LYS A 82 1.82 -11.52 2.32
C LYS A 82 1.84 -12.99 1.91
N SER A 83 0.81 -13.45 1.20
CA SER A 83 0.74 -14.83 0.70
C SER A 83 1.83 -15.16 -0.33
N MET A 84 2.35 -14.16 -1.05
CA MET A 84 3.48 -14.31 -1.97
C MET A 84 4.86 -14.22 -1.28
N ASN A 85 4.88 -14.10 0.05
CA ASN A 85 6.06 -13.86 0.88
C ASN A 85 6.74 -12.50 0.61
N GLU A 86 6.00 -11.54 0.05
CA GLU A 86 6.42 -10.16 -0.18
C GLU A 86 6.04 -9.28 1.02
N ASN A 87 6.42 -9.70 2.23
CA ASN A 87 6.01 -9.07 3.49
C ASN A 87 6.42 -7.58 3.53
N ALA A 88 7.62 -7.26 3.04
CA ALA A 88 8.10 -5.88 2.96
C ALA A 88 7.19 -4.99 2.07
N ALA A 89 6.66 -5.53 0.98
CA ALA A 89 5.73 -4.82 0.12
C ALA A 89 4.36 -4.64 0.79
N ALA A 90 3.90 -5.65 1.52
CA ALA A 90 2.64 -5.61 2.27
C ALA A 90 2.69 -4.63 3.46
N ASP A 91 3.76 -4.63 4.24
CA ASP A 91 3.96 -3.71 5.37
C ASP A 91 4.01 -2.26 4.88
N LYS A 92 4.72 -2.00 3.78
CA LYS A 92 4.77 -0.66 3.19
C LYS A 92 3.41 -0.22 2.63
N LEU A 93 2.63 -1.15 2.08
CA LEU A 93 1.27 -0.89 1.60
C LEU A 93 0.32 -0.54 2.76
N ASP A 94 0.42 -1.24 3.88
CA ASP A 94 -0.34 -0.95 5.10
C ASP A 94 0.03 0.44 5.68
N GLN A 95 1.31 0.77 5.68
CA GLN A 95 1.81 2.07 6.12
C GLN A 95 1.32 3.22 5.23
N GLU A 96 1.29 3.05 3.91
CA GLU A 96 0.77 4.07 2.99
C GLU A 96 -0.74 4.24 3.12
N LYS A 97 -1.49 3.15 3.35
CA LYS A 97 -2.93 3.21 3.70
C LYS A 97 -3.14 4.03 4.98
N HIS A 98 -2.31 3.82 5.99
CA HIS A 98 -2.38 4.59 7.23
C HIS A 98 -2.05 6.07 7.01
N ASN A 99 -1.01 6.40 6.23
CA ASN A 99 -0.65 7.77 5.90
C ASN A 99 -1.74 8.50 5.10
N ALA A 100 -2.42 7.81 4.19
CA ALA A 100 -3.55 8.37 3.44
C ALA A 100 -4.76 8.68 4.33
N MET A 101 -5.01 7.89 5.38
CA MET A 101 -6.04 8.18 6.38
C MET A 101 -5.65 9.32 7.34
N ILE A 102 -4.37 9.45 7.69
CA ILE A 102 -3.88 10.54 8.56
C ILE A 102 -3.92 11.90 7.85
N SER A 103 -3.74 11.96 6.52
CA SER A 103 -3.86 13.21 5.76
C SER A 103 -5.30 13.79 5.71
N GLY A 104 -6.31 13.02 6.14
CA GLY A 104 -7.68 13.52 6.32
C GLY A 104 -7.95 14.14 7.69
N SER A 105 -6.97 14.14 8.60
CA SER A 105 -7.09 14.73 9.93
C SER A 105 -5.99 15.75 10.16
N ASP A 106 -6.22 16.98 9.71
CA ASP A 106 -5.57 18.16 10.31
C ASP A 106 -5.91 18.20 11.80
N ILE A 107 -5.09 17.61 12.66
CA ILE A 107 -4.85 18.15 14.00
C ILE A 107 -3.37 17.99 14.36
N LYS A 108 -2.66 19.09 14.11
CA LYS A 108 -1.47 19.54 14.83
C LYS A 108 -1.53 19.16 16.32
N GLY A 109 -0.75 18.17 16.71
CA GLY A 109 -0.44 17.85 18.11
C GLY A 109 1.06 17.68 18.24
N THR A 110 1.77 18.80 18.36
CA THR A 110 3.20 18.86 18.61
C THR A 110 3.58 18.05 19.83
N ASN A 111 4.57 17.19 19.67
CA ASN A 111 5.34 16.61 20.76
C ASN A 111 6.00 17.75 21.54
N ASP A 112 5.91 17.73 22.87
CA ASP A 112 7.01 18.12 23.76
C ASP A 112 6.79 17.47 25.13
N VAL A 113 7.51 16.39 25.36
CA VAL A 113 7.66 15.75 26.67
C VAL A 113 8.96 16.27 27.28
N HIS A 114 8.88 17.13 28.29
CA HIS A 114 9.78 17.06 29.46
C HIS A 114 9.25 17.87 30.65
N SER A 115 8.65 17.17 31.61
CA SER A 115 8.60 17.65 33.00
C SER A 115 9.95 17.42 33.65
N THR A 116 10.65 18.48 34.01
CA THR A 116 11.58 18.47 35.15
C THR A 116 11.31 19.68 36.02
N ALA A 117 10.53 19.44 37.07
CA ALA A 117 10.58 20.25 38.27
C ALA A 117 11.84 19.86 39.05
N THR A 118 12.64 20.84 39.43
CA THR A 118 13.42 20.80 40.69
C THR A 118 13.58 22.24 41.15
N GLU A 119 12.76 22.62 42.12
CA GLU A 119 13.00 23.76 42.98
C GLU A 119 14.26 23.52 43.81
N ILE A 120 15.18 24.49 43.83
CA ILE A 120 16.08 24.67 44.96
C ILE A 120 16.07 26.18 45.27
N GLY A 121 15.37 26.53 46.34
CA GLY A 121 15.34 27.90 46.85
C GLY A 121 16.68 28.32 47.44
N GLY A 122 16.87 29.63 47.56
CA GLY A 122 17.80 30.24 48.49
C GLY A 122 18.80 31.22 47.90
N GLY A 123 18.47 32.52 47.99
CA GLY A 123 19.40 33.50 48.57
C GLY A 123 20.36 34.27 47.65
N VAL A 124 20.26 35.60 47.83
CA VAL A 124 21.29 36.66 47.83
C VAL A 124 21.86 37.26 46.52
N LEU A 125 21.42 38.51 46.29
CA LEU A 125 22.17 39.74 46.06
C LEU A 125 23.47 39.70 45.22
N PHE A 126 23.46 40.40 44.08
CA PHE A 126 24.57 41.28 43.72
C PHE A 126 24.12 42.50 42.92
N VAL A 127 24.76 43.60 43.26
CA VAL A 127 24.66 44.98 42.80
C VAL A 127 25.22 45.17 41.37
N ILE A 128 24.72 46.18 40.65
CA ILE A 128 25.46 47.38 40.24
C ILE A 128 24.48 48.52 39.97
#